data_AF-A0A350INK0-F1
#
_entry.id   AF-A0A350INK0-F1
#
_cell.length_a   1.000
_cell.length_b   1.000
_cell.length_c   1.000
_cell.angle_alpha   90.00
_cell.angle_beta   90.00
_cell.angle_gamma   90.00
#
_symmetry.space_group_name_H-M   'P 1'
#
loop_
_entity.id
_entity.type
_entity.pdbx_description
1 polymer ?
#
loop_
_entity_poly.entity_id
_entity_poly.type
_entity_poly.pdbx_seq_one_letter_code
_entity_poly.pdbx_strand_id
1 'polypeptide(L)'
;MARRKKNIEVQIQNMQDAPNRNAKPKILSEDKPQGSNTELVKQIESLFKTDRKKFLGFIRQRVRSQEEAEDILQDVFANVLAASANIEKPIENVSSWVFTAVRNRIIDSYRKKRAENFSDLQTP
;
A
#
# COMPACT_ATOMS: atom_id res chain seq x y z
N MET A 1 57.59 40.85 -24.26
CA MET A 1 56.60 40.63 -23.18
C MET A 1 55.18 40.66 -23.75
N ALA A 2 54.61 39.52 -24.16
CA ALA A 2 53.26 39.51 -24.77
C ALA A 2 52.64 38.11 -24.87
N ARG A 3 52.66 37.32 -23.79
CA ARG A 3 52.01 36.00 -23.75
C ARG A 3 51.43 35.69 -22.37
N ARG A 4 50.53 36.55 -21.88
CA ARG A 4 49.67 36.23 -20.73
C ARG A 4 48.45 37.15 -20.58
N LYS A 5 47.93 37.63 -21.71
CA LYS A 5 46.71 38.47 -21.75
C LYS A 5 45.70 38.00 -22.81
N LYS A 6 45.76 36.73 -23.22
CA LYS A 6 44.73 36.07 -24.05
C LYS A 6 43.96 34.97 -23.30
N ASN A 7 44.13 34.87 -21.98
CA ASN A 7 43.50 33.84 -21.16
C ASN A 7 42.52 34.39 -20.12
N ILE A 8 42.13 35.67 -20.24
CA ILE A 8 41.18 36.33 -19.33
C ILE A 8 39.94 36.82 -20.10
N GLU A 9 40.08 37.07 -21.41
CA GLU A 9 38.94 37.46 -22.29
C GLU A 9 38.13 36.29 -22.84
N VAL A 10 38.66 35.06 -22.80
CA VAL A 10 37.92 33.85 -23.23
C VAL A 10 36.96 33.34 -22.15
N GLN A 11 36.95 33.96 -20.96
CA GLN A 11 36.12 33.53 -19.84
C GLN A 11 34.82 34.32 -19.68
N ILE A 12 34.59 35.37 -20.50
CA ILE A 12 33.39 36.22 -20.40
C ILE A 12 32.34 35.89 -21.48
N GLN A 13 32.70 35.16 -22.55
CA GLN A 13 31.76 34.80 -23.62
C GLN A 13 31.00 33.48 -23.41
N ASN A 14 31.31 32.68 -22.38
CA ASN A 14 30.60 31.43 -22.06
C ASN A 14 29.66 31.54 -20.85
N MET A 15 29.19 32.76 -20.56
CA MET A 15 28.39 33.07 -19.36
C MET A 15 26.96 33.53 -19.67
N GLN A 16 26.44 33.25 -20.88
CA GLN A 16 25.07 33.61 -21.29
C GLN A 16 24.14 32.43 -21.64
N ASP A 17 24.54 31.19 -21.36
CA ASP A 17 23.64 30.02 -21.39
C ASP A 17 23.59 29.32 -20.02
N ALA A 18 23.43 30.10 -18.95
CA ALA A 18 23.03 29.52 -17.68
C ALA A 18 21.59 28.99 -17.82
N PRO A 19 21.31 27.69 -17.62
CA PRO A 19 19.94 27.23 -17.58
C PRO A 19 19.26 27.94 -16.41
N ASN A 20 18.19 28.66 -16.73
CA ASN A 20 17.28 29.30 -15.79
C ASN A 20 17.11 28.44 -14.53
N ARG A 21 17.61 28.90 -13.38
CA ARG A 21 17.51 28.20 -12.07
C ARG A 21 16.05 28.04 -11.58
N ASN A 22 15.09 28.62 -12.30
CA ASN A 22 13.64 28.46 -12.10
C ASN A 22 12.92 27.81 -13.30
N ALA A 23 13.64 27.23 -14.27
CA ALA A 23 13.01 26.35 -15.25
C ALA A 23 12.75 25.00 -14.58
N LYS A 24 11.50 24.76 -14.16
CA LYS A 24 11.02 23.43 -13.77
C LYS A 24 11.47 22.41 -14.84
N PRO A 25 12.15 21.32 -14.48
CA PRO A 25 12.55 20.33 -15.45
C PRO A 25 11.31 19.77 -16.14
N LYS A 26 11.30 19.87 -17.47
CA LYS A 26 10.25 19.34 -18.34
C LYS A 26 10.29 17.80 -18.29
N ILE A 27 9.40 17.27 -17.48
CA ILE A 27 8.67 16.00 -17.56
C ILE A 27 9.16 15.05 -18.67
N LEU A 28 9.82 13.96 -18.26
CA LEU A 28 9.96 12.75 -19.05
C LEU A 28 9.72 11.56 -18.12
N SER A 29 8.68 10.78 -18.43
CA SER A 29 8.05 9.66 -17.70
C SER A 29 7.07 10.01 -16.55
N GLU A 30 6.04 10.80 -16.85
CA GLU A 30 4.77 10.74 -16.10
C GLU A 30 3.83 9.70 -16.74
N ASP A 31 4.19 8.42 -16.63
CA ASP A 31 3.25 7.30 -16.81
C ASP A 31 3.21 6.49 -15.51
N LYS A 32 3.09 7.14 -14.34
CA LYS A 32 2.61 6.44 -13.15
C LYS A 32 1.09 6.37 -13.30
N PRO A 33 0.46 5.19 -13.46
CA PRO A 33 -0.99 5.10 -13.52
C PRO A 33 -1.53 5.35 -12.10
N GLN A 34 -1.63 6.62 -11.72
CA GLN A 34 -2.20 7.06 -10.45
C GLN A 34 -3.69 6.67 -10.32
N GLY A 35 -4.31 6.20 -11.41
CA GLY A 35 -5.70 5.73 -11.43
C GLY A 35 -5.94 4.30 -10.92
N SER A 36 -4.93 3.41 -10.91
CA SER A 36 -5.18 2.00 -10.54
C SER A 36 -5.45 1.81 -9.05
N ASN A 37 -4.68 2.48 -8.19
CA ASN A 37 -4.82 2.37 -6.75
C ASN A 37 -6.11 3.03 -6.24
N THR A 38 -6.44 4.23 -6.73
CA THR A 38 -7.69 4.90 -6.34
C THR A 38 -8.93 4.10 -6.74
N GLU A 39 -8.91 3.45 -7.90
CA GLU A 39 -10.01 2.59 -8.34
C GLU A 39 -10.13 1.32 -7.48
N LEU A 40 -9.00 0.68 -7.16
CA LEU A 40 -8.98 -0.48 -6.26
C LEU A 40 -9.54 -0.13 -4.86
N VAL A 41 -9.16 1.01 -4.30
CA VAL A 41 -9.69 1.50 -3.02
C VAL A 41 -11.21 1.66 -3.08
N LYS A 42 -11.74 2.29 -4.14
CA LYS A 42 -13.20 2.42 -4.33
C LYS A 42 -13.89 1.06 -4.43
N GLN A 43 -13.29 0.08 -5.11
CA GLN A 43 -13.84 -1.26 -5.20
C GLN A 43 -13.86 -1.96 -3.84
N ILE A 44 -12.80 -1.82 -3.03
CA ILE A 44 -12.74 -2.35 -1.67
C ILE A 44 -13.81 -1.70 -0.79
N GLU A 45 -13.97 -0.38 -0.86
CA GLU A 45 -15.02 0.34 -0.11
C GLU A 45 -16.43 -0.09 -0.52
N SER A 46 -16.66 -0.22 -1.84
CA SER A 46 -17.94 -0.71 -2.37
C SER A 46 -18.23 -2.12 -1.86
N LEU A 47 -17.23 -3.01 -1.94
CA LEU A 47 -17.32 -4.38 -1.45
C LEU A 47 -17.60 -4.43 0.06
N PHE A 48 -16.97 -3.56 0.86
CA PHE A 48 -17.29 -3.45 2.27
C PHE A 48 -18.76 -3.08 2.47
N LYS A 49 -19.26 -2.03 1.80
CA LYS A 49 -20.63 -1.56 1.98
C LYS A 49 -21.68 -2.60 1.57
N THR A 50 -21.43 -3.36 0.51
CA THR A 50 -22.40 -4.33 -0.02
C THR A 50 -22.32 -5.70 0.65
N ASP A 51 -21.11 -6.20 0.92
CA ASP A 51 -20.89 -7.59 1.31
C ASP A 51 -20.44 -7.76 2.78
N ARG A 52 -20.38 -6.69 3.59
CA ARG A 52 -20.04 -6.75 5.04
C ARG A 52 -20.76 -7.88 5.76
N LYS A 53 -22.08 -8.01 5.56
CA LYS A 53 -22.89 -9.04 6.23
C LYS A 53 -22.49 -10.47 5.81
N LYS A 54 -22.12 -10.67 4.54
CA LYS A 54 -21.66 -11.97 4.03
C LYS A 54 -20.32 -12.35 4.65
N PHE A 55 -19.37 -11.42 4.70
CA PHE A 55 -18.08 -11.66 5.36
C PHE A 55 -18.25 -11.93 6.84
N LEU A 56 -19.06 -11.15 7.56
CA LEU A 56 -19.35 -11.41 8.97
C LEU A 56 -19.98 -12.77 9.18
N GLY A 57 -20.97 -13.17 8.37
CA GLY A 57 -21.57 -14.49 8.46
C GLY A 57 -20.55 -15.61 8.25
N PHE A 58 -19.66 -15.46 7.27
CA PHE A 58 -18.58 -16.42 7.00
C PHE A 58 -17.57 -16.52 8.15
N ILE A 59 -17.16 -15.38 8.72
CA ILE A 59 -16.22 -15.33 9.85
C ILE A 59 -16.88 -15.91 11.10
N ARG A 60 -18.13 -15.54 11.38
CA ARG A 60 -18.87 -15.96 12.57
C ARG A 60 -18.99 -17.48 12.70
N GLN A 61 -19.11 -18.19 11.58
CA GLN A 61 -19.11 -19.66 11.54
C GLN A 61 -17.79 -20.29 12.01
N ARG A 62 -16.72 -19.51 12.14
CA ARG A 62 -15.35 -19.95 12.45
C ARG A 62 -14.83 -19.39 13.77
N VAL A 63 -15.47 -18.38 14.35
CA VAL A 63 -15.02 -17.77 15.61
C VAL A 63 -16.03 -17.91 16.73
N ARG A 64 -15.58 -17.73 17.97
CA ARG A 64 -16.36 -18.06 19.16
C ARG A 64 -17.41 -17.00 19.47
N SER A 65 -17.06 -15.72 19.35
CA SER A 65 -17.95 -14.59 19.66
C SER A 65 -18.28 -13.76 18.42
N GLN A 66 -19.33 -12.93 18.55
CA GLN A 66 -19.66 -11.92 17.55
C GLN A 66 -18.60 -10.83 17.50
N GLU A 67 -18.11 -10.40 18.65
CA GLU A 67 -17.04 -9.40 18.80
C GLU A 67 -15.77 -9.82 18.03
N GLU A 68 -15.30 -11.05 18.22
CA GLU A 68 -14.13 -11.57 17.49
C GLU A 68 -14.36 -11.58 15.98
N ALA A 69 -15.61 -11.81 15.53
CA ALA A 69 -15.92 -11.77 14.11
C ALA A 69 -15.84 -10.35 13.53
N GLU A 70 -16.29 -9.36 14.30
CA GLU A 70 -16.23 -7.96 13.94
C GLU A 70 -14.79 -7.42 13.95
N ASP A 71 -13.99 -7.81 14.93
CA ASP A 71 -12.58 -7.45 15.02
C ASP A 71 -11.80 -8.00 13.82
N ILE A 72 -11.97 -9.29 13.51
CA ILE A 72 -11.33 -9.91 12.33
C ILE A 72 -11.76 -9.20 11.05
N LEU A 73 -13.05 -8.86 10.91
CA LEU A 73 -13.51 -8.14 9.73
C LEU A 73 -12.83 -6.78 9.60
N GLN A 74 -12.75 -6.02 10.69
CA GLN A 74 -12.09 -4.71 10.71
C GLN A 74 -10.61 -4.83 10.35
N ASP A 75 -9.89 -5.77 10.97
CA ASP A 75 -8.48 -6.03 10.68
C ASP A 75 -8.25 -6.38 9.22
N VAL A 76 -9.11 -7.23 8.64
CA VAL A 76 -8.96 -7.64 7.25
C VAL A 76 -9.11 -6.45 6.33
N PHE A 77 -10.14 -5.63 6.48
CA PHE A 77 -10.35 -4.48 5.60
C PHE A 77 -9.28 -3.40 5.81
N ALA A 78 -8.82 -3.19 7.03
CA ALA A 78 -7.68 -2.30 7.31
C ALA A 78 -6.41 -2.78 6.61
N ASN A 79 -6.09 -4.07 6.72
CA ASN A 79 -4.91 -4.67 6.08
C ASN A 79 -5.02 -4.67 4.55
N VAL A 80 -6.19 -4.95 4.00
CA VAL A 80 -6.47 -4.92 2.55
C VAL A 80 -6.29 -3.50 2.01
N LEU A 81 -6.82 -2.47 2.69
CA LEU A 81 -6.62 -1.08 2.29
C LEU A 81 -5.15 -0.64 2.41
N ALA A 82 -4.45 -1.06 3.46
CA ALA A 82 -3.02 -0.78 3.59
C ALA A 82 -2.20 -1.48 2.49
N ALA A 83 -2.54 -2.73 2.17
CA ALA A 83 -1.86 -3.51 1.15
C ALA A 83 -2.11 -2.94 -0.26
N SER A 84 -3.30 -2.41 -0.55
CA SER A 84 -3.64 -1.86 -1.86
C SER A 84 -2.71 -0.73 -2.30
N ALA A 85 -2.12 0.00 -1.35
CA ALA A 85 -1.15 1.05 -1.63
C ALA A 85 0.13 0.56 -2.32
N ASN A 86 0.47 -0.72 -2.16
CA ASN A 86 1.70 -1.33 -2.67
C ASN A 86 1.45 -2.33 -3.82
N ILE A 87 0.22 -2.41 -4.32
CA ILE A 87 -0.12 -3.33 -5.41
C ILE A 87 0.24 -2.70 -6.75
N GLU A 88 1.23 -3.28 -7.42
CA GLU A 88 1.68 -2.85 -8.74
C GLU A 88 0.87 -3.47 -9.89
N LYS A 89 0.38 -4.69 -9.69
CA LYS A 89 -0.39 -5.44 -10.70
C LYS A 89 -1.89 -5.35 -10.42
N PRO A 90 -2.73 -5.13 -11.44
CA PRO A 90 -4.18 -5.10 -11.26
C PRO A 90 -4.69 -6.39 -10.60
N ILE A 91 -5.57 -6.24 -9.62
CA ILE A 91 -6.30 -7.35 -9.00
C ILE A 91 -7.51 -7.66 -9.88
N GLU A 92 -7.55 -8.83 -10.50
CA GLU A 92 -8.67 -9.24 -11.36
C GLU A 92 -9.97 -9.41 -10.57
N ASN A 93 -9.89 -9.90 -9.33
CA ASN A 93 -11.05 -10.14 -8.48
C ASN A 93 -10.77 -9.72 -7.02
N VAL A 94 -11.24 -8.52 -6.68
CA VAL A 94 -11.08 -7.93 -5.35
C VAL A 94 -11.74 -8.79 -4.27
N SER A 95 -12.94 -9.35 -4.55
CA SER A 95 -13.65 -10.21 -3.60
C SER A 95 -12.85 -11.46 -3.23
N SER A 96 -12.27 -12.16 -4.21
CA SER A 96 -11.43 -13.33 -3.96
C SER A 96 -10.18 -12.99 -3.16
N TRP A 97 -9.57 -11.83 -3.42
CA TRP A 97 -8.43 -11.34 -2.66
C TRP A 97 -8.80 -11.06 -1.20
N VAL A 98 -9.91 -10.35 -0.95
CA VAL A 98 -10.41 -10.10 0.42
C VAL A 98 -10.79 -11.40 1.13
N PHE A 99 -11.48 -12.34 0.47
CA PHE A 99 -11.77 -13.64 1.07
C PHE A 99 -10.51 -14.42 1.47
N THR A 100 -9.43 -14.27 0.71
CA THR A 100 -8.13 -14.87 1.05
C THR A 100 -7.55 -14.21 2.30
N ALA A 101 -7.57 -12.88 2.38
CA ALA A 101 -7.17 -12.16 3.59
C ALA A 101 -8.00 -12.56 4.82
N VAL A 102 -9.33 -12.73 4.67
CA VAL A 102 -10.21 -13.24 5.73
C VAL A 102 -9.76 -14.62 6.21
N ARG A 103 -9.55 -15.58 5.29
CA ARG A 103 -9.11 -16.93 5.67
C ARG A 103 -7.77 -16.91 6.41
N ASN A 104 -6.81 -16.14 5.92
CA ASN A 104 -5.50 -16.00 6.56
C ASN A 104 -5.65 -15.46 7.99
N ARG A 105 -6.46 -14.40 8.17
CA ARG A 105 -6.67 -13.80 9.50
C ARG A 105 -7.30 -14.78 10.49
N ILE A 106 -8.25 -15.62 10.05
CA ILE A 106 -8.84 -16.68 10.88
C ILE A 106 -7.80 -17.73 11.27
N ILE A 107 -6.95 -18.16 10.33
CA ILE A 107 -5.88 -19.12 10.62
C ILE A 107 -4.91 -18.54 11.65
N ASP A 108 -4.54 -17.27 11.51
CA ASP A 108 -3.65 -16.58 12.43
C ASP A 108 -4.25 -16.45 13.83
N SER A 109 -5.57 -16.20 13.94
CA SER A 109 -6.23 -16.14 15.25
C SER A 109 -6.21 -17.49 15.97
N TYR A 110 -6.38 -18.60 15.24
CA TYR A 110 -6.22 -19.94 15.81
C TYR A 110 -4.77 -20.24 16.22
N ARG A 111 -3.78 -19.78 15.45
CA ARG A 111 -2.35 -19.95 15.79
C ARG A 111 -2.00 -19.20 17.08
N LYS A 112 -2.46 -17.96 17.22
CA LYS A 112 -2.23 -17.14 18.42
C LYS A 112 -2.82 -17.80 19.68
N LYS A 113 -4.08 -18.25 19.61
CA LYS A 113 -4.74 -18.95 20.73
C LYS A 113 -4.02 -20.24 21.13
N ARG A 114 -3.50 -21.00 20.17
CA ARG A 114 -2.69 -22.20 20.47
C ARG A 114 -1.37 -21.86 21.15
N ALA A 115 -0.73 -20.75 20.76
CA ALA A 115 0.51 -20.29 21.40
C ALA A 115 0.28 -19.81 22.83
N GLU A 116 -0.80 -19.05 23.08
CA GLU A 116 -1.20 -18.58 24.43
C GLU A 116 -1.46 -19.77 25.37
N ASN A 117 -2.24 -20.76 24.93
CA ASN A 117 -2.49 -21.96 25.72
C ASN A 117 -1.20 -22.74 26.05
N PHE A 118 -0.18 -22.67 25.19
CA PHE A 118 1.09 -23.36 25.41
C PHE A 118 2.01 -22.60 26.37
N SER A 119 2.03 -21.26 26.30
CA SER A 119 2.78 -20.44 27.25
C SER A 119 2.23 -20.52 28.67
N ASP A 120 0.91 -20.60 28.84
CA ASP A 120 0.29 -20.68 30.17
C ASP A 120 0.66 -21.98 30.91
N LEU A 121 0.97 -23.07 30.19
CA LEU A 121 1.42 -24.33 30.75
C LEU A 121 2.92 -24.35 31.11
N GLN A 122 3.70 -23.34 30.69
CA GLN A 122 5.14 -23.24 30.95
C GLN A 122 5.49 -22.33 32.13
N THR A 123 4.50 -21.79 32.84
CA THR A 123 4.73 -20.98 34.04
C THR A 123 4.59 -21.90 35.28
N PRO A 124 5.64 -22.06 36.12
CA PRO A 124 5.63 -22.95 37.28
C PRO A 124 4.77 -22.44 38.44
#